data_AF-A0A813UEB1-F1
#
_entry.id   AF-A0A813UEB1-F1
#
_cell.length_a   1.000
_cell.length_b   1.000
_cell.length_c   1.000
_cell.angle_alpha   90.00
_cell.angle_beta   90.00
_cell.angle_gamma   90.00
#
_symmetry.space_group_name_H-M   'P 1'
#
loop_
_entity.id
_entity.type
_entity.pdbx_description
1 polymer ?
#
loop_
_entity_poly.entity_id
_entity_poly.type
_entity_poly.pdbx_seq_one_letter_code
_entity_poly.pdbx_strand_id
1 'polypeptide(L)'
;MNSNHSGKIVDKIGNRFFFYIKEETIEKEAADYHAKRKETHITYVSSNIHHGQSVSVSIPTWDDPTKLAALFTPSIEQLLPIAAWRGSDTKQILFATRDIHLTMREHYSQMIRQVGRNIFPCIIASENDMHHRGVGSMFTLYLEDGSTRRTKVPPAKYEIYKNLSHMPLCVYSIISPYFAQPTVSGWEDKLMVVNNKITVALSTLQTQSSEHEHYRTMLIYTQEYLQRCLNDKSVHVHDFQKYCQSILPHVIVSMARAAEIQVVSAKPQLEAWKSELEAMGKWTDTYVIIPTVWPVGHDNPRQKLFQQLMAKEHFQTHVIMSEMPRDIDESFDLLGRVVGDRVAARLIFGCETAGARSMVCALSTERDLISDACQDAIEKVFENKENTGTNVMLTASQLRLYAGQATSKEIEKALLHTAALLDVEEKKKNTSDEKSFY
;
A
#
# COMPACT_ATOMS: atom_id res chain seq x y z
N MET A 1 30.18 -9.49 56.43
CA MET A 1 31.62 -9.76 56.29
C MET A 1 31.94 -9.98 54.82
N ASN A 2 32.85 -9.16 54.30
CA ASN A 2 33.55 -9.17 53.01
C ASN A 2 32.76 -8.97 51.70
N SER A 3 32.62 -7.68 51.39
CA SER A 3 32.60 -7.07 50.07
C SER A 3 33.91 -7.30 49.29
N ASN A 4 33.80 -7.49 47.96
CA ASN A 4 34.80 -6.99 47.00
C ASN A 4 34.08 -6.58 45.71
N HIS A 5 33.85 -5.27 45.56
CA HIS A 5 33.45 -4.62 44.33
C HIS A 5 34.66 -3.84 43.80
N SER A 6 35.23 -4.24 42.67
CA SER A 6 36.22 -3.45 41.95
C SER A 6 35.57 -2.72 40.78
N GLY A 7 35.27 -1.45 41.03
CA GLY A 7 35.10 -0.29 40.15
C GLY A 7 34.75 -0.47 38.67
N LYS A 8 33.52 -0.10 38.30
CA LYS A 8 33.22 0.59 37.03
C LYS A 8 32.86 2.03 37.35
N ILE A 9 33.65 2.99 36.86
CA ILE A 9 33.29 4.41 36.86
C ILE A 9 32.44 4.64 35.60
N VAL A 10 31.19 5.04 35.79
CA VAL A 10 30.28 5.44 34.71
C VAL A 10 30.03 6.92 34.91
N ASP A 11 30.48 7.76 33.98
CA ASP A 11 30.12 9.17 33.94
C ASP A 11 29.08 9.41 32.83
N LYS A 12 28.03 10.18 33.15
CA LYS A 12 26.84 10.32 32.29
C LYS A 12 26.80 11.71 31.66
N ILE A 13 27.15 11.81 30.38
CA ILE A 13 26.92 13.00 29.57
C ILE A 13 26.26 12.58 28.24
N GLY A 14 24.96 12.85 28.11
CA GLY A 14 24.17 12.47 26.92
C GLY A 14 23.93 10.95 26.81
N ASN A 15 23.04 10.54 25.90
CA ASN A 15 22.66 9.13 25.66
C ASN A 15 23.79 8.27 25.04
N ARG A 16 25.04 8.44 25.46
CA ARG A 16 26.19 7.66 25.01
C ARG A 16 26.98 7.15 26.21
N PHE A 17 27.22 5.84 26.22
CA PHE A 17 28.06 5.19 27.22
C PHE A 17 29.51 5.19 26.72
N PHE A 18 30.45 5.67 27.55
CA PHE A 18 31.88 5.50 27.31
C PHE A 18 32.42 4.47 28.30
N PHE A 19 33.07 3.43 27.78
CA PHE A 19 33.75 2.42 28.60
C PHE A 19 35.24 2.72 28.60
N TYR A 20 35.82 3.00 29.77
CA TYR A 20 37.27 2.97 29.97
C TYR A 20 37.66 1.61 30.52
N ILE A 21 38.39 0.83 29.74
CA ILE A 21 38.96 -0.45 30.17
C ILE A 21 40.39 -0.16 30.67
N LYS A 22 40.70 -0.57 31.90
CA LYS A 22 42.08 -0.52 32.42
C LYS A 22 42.97 -1.50 31.66
N GLU A 23 44.18 -1.08 31.33
CA GLU A 23 45.19 -1.86 30.58
C GLU A 23 45.41 -3.27 31.16
N GLU A 24 45.43 -3.44 32.48
CA GLU A 24 45.59 -4.74 33.16
C GLU A 24 44.43 -5.73 32.90
N THR A 25 43.22 -5.25 32.58
CA THR A 25 42.08 -6.12 32.25
C THR A 25 42.21 -6.69 30.84
N ILE A 26 42.85 -5.94 29.93
CA ILE A 26 43.05 -6.33 28.53
C ILE A 26 44.03 -7.50 28.43
N GLU A 27 45.11 -7.49 29.20
CA GLU A 27 46.09 -8.60 29.18
C GLU A 27 45.50 -9.91 29.72
N LYS A 28 44.66 -9.82 30.75
CA LYS A 28 44.01 -10.99 31.35
C LYS A 28 42.89 -11.56 30.47
N GLU A 29 42.09 -10.70 29.83
CA GLU A 29 41.08 -11.13 28.86
C GLU A 29 41.73 -11.65 27.56
N ALA A 30 42.87 -11.09 27.14
CA ALA A 30 43.64 -11.60 25.99
C ALA A 30 44.21 -13.00 26.27
N ALA A 31 44.72 -13.26 27.48
CA ALA A 31 45.20 -14.58 27.89
C ALA A 31 44.08 -15.63 27.93
N ASP A 32 42.91 -15.29 28.48
CA ASP A 32 41.73 -16.17 28.49
C ASP A 32 41.14 -16.37 27.08
N TYR A 33 41.20 -15.37 26.22
CA TYR A 33 40.78 -15.45 24.82
C TYR A 33 41.70 -16.38 24.01
N HIS A 34 43.02 -16.33 24.23
CA HIS A 34 43.98 -17.25 23.60
C HIS A 34 43.83 -18.70 24.08
N ALA A 35 43.49 -18.92 25.36
CA ALA A 35 43.28 -20.26 25.91
C ALA A 35 42.04 -20.95 25.31
N LYS A 36 40.96 -20.20 25.03
CA LYS A 36 39.71 -20.76 24.45
C LYS A 36 39.76 -21.02 22.95
N ARG A 37 40.72 -20.45 22.21
CA ARG A 37 40.74 -20.53 20.74
C ARG A 37 41.51 -21.72 20.16
N LYS A 38 42.34 -22.39 20.97
CA LYS A 38 43.08 -23.61 20.55
C LYS A 38 42.19 -24.77 20.09
N GLU A 39 40.86 -24.69 20.27
CA GLU A 39 39.92 -25.75 19.89
C GLU A 39 38.96 -25.40 18.74
N THR A 40 39.09 -24.24 18.07
CA THR A 40 38.14 -23.86 16.99
C THR A 40 38.82 -23.60 15.65
N HIS A 41 38.96 -24.65 14.84
CA HIS A 41 39.17 -24.52 13.40
C HIS A 41 37.86 -24.05 12.72
N ILE A 42 37.68 -22.74 12.58
CA ILE A 42 36.56 -22.19 11.82
C ILE A 42 36.89 -22.28 10.33
N THR A 43 36.30 -23.26 9.64
CA THR A 43 36.36 -23.36 8.19
C THR A 43 35.21 -22.54 7.59
N TYR A 44 35.50 -21.37 7.03
CA TYR A 44 34.53 -20.63 6.23
C TYR A 44 34.44 -21.25 4.83
N VAL A 45 33.36 -21.99 4.56
CA VAL A 45 33.02 -22.43 3.21
C VAL A 45 32.16 -21.34 2.57
N SER A 46 32.76 -20.52 1.72
CA SER A 46 32.03 -19.64 0.81
C SER A 46 31.50 -20.50 -0.35
N SER A 47 30.19 -20.72 -0.39
CA SER A 47 29.53 -21.40 -1.50
C SER A 47 29.26 -20.42 -2.63
N ASN A 48 30.28 -20.07 -3.42
CA ASN A 48 30.03 -19.55 -4.77
C ASN A 48 29.75 -20.73 -5.69
N ILE A 49 28.47 -21.10 -5.78
CA ILE A 49 27.95 -22.11 -6.71
C ILE A 49 27.93 -21.48 -8.10
N HIS A 50 29.07 -21.52 -8.79
CA HIS A 50 29.18 -21.62 -10.25
C HIS A 50 30.67 -21.86 -10.54
N HIS A 51 31.01 -23.06 -11.05
CA HIS A 51 32.34 -23.52 -11.52
C HIS A 51 33.15 -24.48 -10.64
N GLY A 52 32.54 -25.27 -9.74
CA GLY A 52 33.12 -26.56 -9.27
C GLY A 52 34.50 -26.54 -8.58
N GLN A 53 35.09 -25.37 -8.35
CA GLN A 53 36.35 -25.21 -7.62
C GLN A 53 36.02 -24.62 -6.25
N SER A 54 36.17 -25.43 -5.20
CA SER A 54 36.14 -24.93 -3.83
C SER A 54 37.40 -24.11 -3.59
N VAL A 55 37.31 -22.78 -3.66
CA VAL A 55 38.38 -21.90 -3.19
C VAL A 55 38.28 -21.82 -1.68
N SER A 56 39.08 -22.62 -0.97
CA SER A 56 39.19 -22.48 0.49
C SER A 56 40.02 -21.25 0.81
N VAL A 57 39.37 -20.15 1.19
CA VAL A 57 40.07 -18.97 1.70
C VAL A 57 40.39 -19.21 3.18
N SER A 58 41.64 -19.54 3.50
CA SER A 58 42.06 -19.65 4.90
C SER A 58 42.33 -18.26 5.45
N ILE A 59 41.46 -17.76 6.35
CA ILE A 59 41.73 -16.54 7.10
C ILE A 59 42.83 -16.86 8.12
N PRO A 60 43.91 -16.06 8.22
CA PRO A 60 44.95 -16.26 9.23
C PRO A 60 44.36 -16.36 10.63
N THR A 61 44.69 -17.42 11.37
CA THR A 61 44.42 -17.51 12.81
C THR A 61 45.64 -17.02 13.58
N TRP A 62 45.43 -16.55 14.81
CA TRP A 62 46.49 -16.03 15.68
C TRP A 62 47.59 -17.04 16.01
N ASP A 63 47.35 -18.33 15.75
CA ASP A 63 48.27 -19.43 16.09
C ASP A 63 49.19 -19.84 14.91
N ASP A 64 49.03 -19.22 13.74
CA ASP A 64 49.91 -19.45 12.58
C ASP A 64 50.83 -18.24 12.38
N PRO A 65 52.05 -18.25 12.96
CA PRO A 65 52.97 -17.13 12.89
C PRO A 65 53.40 -16.79 11.46
N THR A 66 53.35 -17.76 10.54
CA THR A 66 53.69 -17.55 9.13
C THR A 66 52.58 -16.77 8.42
N LYS A 67 51.30 -17.09 8.68
CA LYS A 67 50.16 -16.34 8.13
C LYS A 67 49.96 -14.99 8.82
N LEU A 68 50.27 -14.87 10.11
CA LEU A 68 50.30 -13.59 10.81
C LEU A 68 51.36 -12.66 10.22
N ALA A 69 52.59 -13.14 9.99
CA ALA A 69 53.63 -12.36 9.33
C ALA A 69 53.21 -11.90 7.92
N ALA A 70 52.45 -12.73 7.20
CA ALA A 70 51.89 -12.38 5.88
C ALA A 70 50.88 -11.21 5.94
N LEU A 71 50.13 -11.02 7.04
CA LEU A 71 49.22 -9.88 7.21
C LEU A 71 49.95 -8.54 7.30
N PHE A 72 51.19 -8.54 7.79
CA PHE A 72 52.04 -7.35 7.92
C PHE A 72 52.98 -7.16 6.72
N THR A 73 52.92 -8.05 5.73
CA THR A 73 53.77 -7.96 4.53
C THR A 73 53.40 -6.79 3.61
N PRO A 74 52.11 -6.47 3.37
CA PRO A 74 51.76 -5.25 2.67
C PRO A 74 52.15 -4.02 3.50
N SER A 75 52.88 -3.08 2.90
CA SER A 75 53.18 -1.81 3.57
C SER A 75 51.92 -0.95 3.71
N ILE A 76 51.95 0.02 4.62
CA ILE A 76 50.83 0.97 4.78
C ILE A 76 50.56 1.70 3.45
N GLU A 77 51.59 2.04 2.69
CA GLU A 77 51.48 2.70 1.38
C GLU A 77 50.77 1.82 0.34
N GLN A 78 50.89 0.49 0.44
CA GLN A 78 50.18 -0.45 -0.43
C GLN A 78 48.70 -0.60 -0.03
N LEU A 79 48.40 -0.52 1.26
CA LEU A 79 47.02 -0.63 1.78
C LEU A 79 46.25 0.69 1.73
N LEU A 80 46.96 1.83 1.80
CA LEU A 80 46.34 3.14 1.90
C LEU A 80 45.44 3.48 0.70
N PRO A 81 45.80 3.20 -0.57
CA PRO A 81 44.89 3.42 -1.70
C PRO A 81 43.61 2.59 -1.63
N ILE A 82 43.65 1.40 -1.03
CA ILE A 82 42.49 0.52 -0.84
C ILE A 82 41.59 1.09 0.25
N ALA A 83 42.16 1.44 1.40
CA ALA A 83 41.41 2.01 2.53
C ALA A 83 40.89 3.44 2.25
N ALA A 84 41.64 4.21 1.47
CA ALA A 84 41.27 5.57 1.05
C ALA A 84 40.44 5.58 -0.25
N TRP A 85 40.14 4.43 -0.84
CA TRP A 85 39.34 4.34 -2.06
C TRP A 85 37.91 4.84 -1.79
N ARG A 86 37.50 5.90 -2.49
CA ARG A 86 36.14 6.48 -2.39
C ARG A 86 35.26 6.17 -3.59
N GLY A 87 35.73 5.35 -4.52
CA GLY A 87 35.09 5.15 -5.83
C GLY A 87 35.35 6.31 -6.80
N SER A 88 34.84 6.17 -8.02
CA SER A 88 34.85 7.24 -9.01
C SER A 88 33.89 8.38 -8.61
N ASP A 89 34.08 9.55 -9.20
CA ASP A 89 33.20 10.71 -8.97
C ASP A 89 31.73 10.36 -9.22
N THR A 90 31.43 9.57 -10.26
CA THR A 90 30.08 9.07 -10.53
C THR A 90 29.52 8.20 -9.40
N LYS A 91 30.34 7.32 -8.80
CA LYS A 91 29.91 6.50 -7.65
C LYS A 91 29.67 7.37 -6.42
N GLN A 92 30.49 8.39 -6.20
CA GLN A 92 30.31 9.33 -5.09
C GLN A 92 29.03 10.16 -5.24
N ILE A 93 28.74 10.67 -6.44
CA ILE A 93 27.46 11.35 -6.75
C ILE A 93 26.29 10.39 -6.53
N LEU A 94 26.37 9.15 -6.99
CA LEU A 94 25.32 8.15 -6.78
C LEU A 94 25.05 7.90 -5.29
N PHE A 95 26.09 7.72 -4.47
CA PHE A 95 25.92 7.54 -3.03
C PHE A 95 25.33 8.77 -2.36
N ALA A 96 25.85 9.96 -2.66
CA ALA A 96 25.34 11.21 -2.10
C ALA A 96 23.85 11.45 -2.45
N THR A 97 23.47 11.23 -3.71
CA THR A 97 22.06 11.37 -4.14
C THR A 97 21.14 10.32 -3.51
N ARG A 98 21.62 9.10 -3.27
CA ARG A 98 20.87 8.07 -2.51
C ARG A 98 20.67 8.49 -1.06
N ASP A 99 21.71 8.99 -0.41
CA ASP A 99 21.62 9.46 0.98
C ASP A 99 20.61 10.62 1.10
N ILE A 100 20.70 11.61 0.19
CA ILE A 100 19.71 12.69 0.09
C ILE A 100 18.30 12.10 -0.07
N HIS A 101 18.11 11.14 -0.98
CA HIS A 101 16.81 10.52 -1.18
C HIS A 101 16.28 9.82 0.08
N LEU A 102 17.11 9.09 0.80
CA LEU A 102 16.72 8.43 2.05
C LEU A 102 16.30 9.45 3.11
N THR A 103 17.08 10.53 3.29
CA THR A 103 16.74 11.62 4.20
C THR A 103 15.43 12.33 3.80
N MET A 104 15.22 12.58 2.50
CA MET A 104 13.96 13.15 2.01
C MET A 104 12.76 12.25 2.34
N ARG A 105 12.89 10.92 2.13
CA ARG A 105 11.80 9.97 2.45
C ARG A 105 11.46 9.96 3.94
N GLU A 106 12.47 10.06 4.79
CA GLU A 106 12.28 10.12 6.25
C GLU A 106 11.51 11.38 6.64
N HIS A 107 11.94 12.56 6.20
CA HIS A 107 11.24 13.81 6.48
C HIS A 107 9.83 13.85 5.90
N TYR A 108 9.65 13.33 4.68
CA TYR A 108 8.34 13.23 4.05
C TYR A 108 7.38 12.33 4.84
N SER A 109 7.85 11.16 5.29
CA SER A 109 7.05 10.26 6.14
C SER A 109 6.68 10.91 7.48
N GLN A 110 7.62 11.64 8.11
CA GLN A 110 7.34 12.38 9.34
C GLN A 110 6.29 13.48 9.12
N MET A 111 6.40 14.22 8.02
CA MET A 111 5.44 15.27 7.65
C MET A 111 4.04 14.69 7.44
N ILE A 112 3.90 13.60 6.67
CA ILE A 112 2.63 12.88 6.48
C ILE A 112 2.01 12.55 7.84
N ARG A 113 2.79 11.94 8.72
CA ARG A 113 2.35 11.50 10.05
C ARG A 113 1.84 12.67 10.89
N GLN A 114 2.56 13.78 10.89
CA GLN A 114 2.20 15.00 11.63
C GLN A 114 0.96 15.69 11.04
N VAL A 115 0.88 15.86 9.72
CA VAL A 115 -0.26 16.48 9.05
C VAL A 115 -1.53 15.67 9.31
N GLY A 116 -1.47 14.34 9.11
CA GLY A 116 -2.62 13.46 9.31
C GLY A 116 -3.23 13.56 10.71
N ARG A 117 -2.37 13.67 11.73
CA ARG A 117 -2.78 13.76 13.15
C ARG A 117 -3.20 15.17 13.59
N ASN A 118 -3.25 16.13 12.69
CA ASN A 118 -3.74 17.49 12.93
C ASN A 118 -5.02 17.81 12.13
N ILE A 119 -5.62 16.83 11.45
CA ILE A 119 -6.83 17.03 10.65
C ILE A 119 -8.04 16.44 11.39
N PHE A 120 -8.86 17.33 11.96
CA PHE A 120 -10.10 17.01 12.65
C PHE A 120 -11.20 18.02 12.29
N PRO A 121 -12.49 17.62 12.29
CA PRO A 121 -13.00 16.26 12.57
C PRO A 121 -12.68 15.26 11.46
N CYS A 122 -12.51 13.99 11.83
CA CYS A 122 -12.31 12.90 10.86
C CYS A 122 -13.23 11.72 11.18
N ILE A 123 -13.88 11.17 10.16
CA ILE A 123 -14.69 9.96 10.27
C ILE A 123 -13.99 8.81 9.54
N ILE A 124 -13.76 7.70 10.24
CA ILE A 124 -13.34 6.44 9.61
C ILE A 124 -14.56 5.53 9.46
N ALA A 125 -14.91 5.20 8.22
CA ALA A 125 -16.06 4.35 7.87
C ALA A 125 -15.59 2.94 7.48
N SER A 126 -15.56 2.05 8.47
CA SER A 126 -14.98 0.70 8.41
C SER A 126 -16.07 -0.37 8.24
N GLU A 127 -15.69 -1.54 7.70
CA GLU A 127 -16.52 -2.77 7.71
C GLU A 127 -16.28 -3.67 8.94
N ASN A 128 -15.25 -3.35 9.72
CA ASN A 128 -14.79 -4.13 10.84
C ASN A 128 -14.62 -3.26 12.09
N ASP A 129 -15.02 -3.81 13.22
CA ASP A 129 -14.59 -3.38 14.55
C ASP A 129 -13.37 -4.20 14.98
N MET A 130 -12.60 -3.66 15.94
CA MET A 130 -11.49 -4.37 16.59
C MET A 130 -11.93 -5.70 17.20
N HIS A 131 -13.21 -5.82 17.60
CA HIS A 131 -13.77 -7.03 18.21
C HIS A 131 -14.78 -7.77 17.32
N HIS A 132 -15.26 -7.15 16.24
CA HIS A 132 -16.32 -7.74 15.39
C HIS A 132 -15.99 -7.56 13.91
N ARG A 133 -15.73 -8.67 13.21
CA ARG A 133 -15.50 -8.65 11.76
C ARG A 133 -16.79 -8.91 11.01
N GLY A 134 -17.00 -8.20 9.90
CA GLY A 134 -18.12 -8.46 9.01
C GLY A 134 -19.49 -8.13 9.60
N VAL A 135 -19.60 -7.27 10.62
CA VAL A 135 -20.88 -6.83 11.20
C VAL A 135 -21.54 -5.67 10.45
N GLY A 136 -20.94 -5.23 9.34
CA GLY A 136 -21.47 -4.17 8.49
C GLY A 136 -20.72 -2.85 8.66
N SER A 137 -21.34 -1.73 8.27
CA SER A 137 -20.70 -0.42 8.40
C SER A 137 -20.62 0.01 9.87
N MET A 138 -19.43 0.33 10.33
CA MET A 138 -19.18 1.05 11.57
C MET A 138 -18.49 2.37 11.25
N PHE A 139 -18.97 3.47 11.83
CA PHE A 139 -18.38 4.79 11.66
C PHE A 139 -17.80 5.23 13.00
N THR A 140 -16.56 5.73 12.97
CA THR A 140 -15.90 6.32 14.14
C THR A 140 -15.55 7.76 13.84
N LEU A 141 -16.13 8.68 14.60
CA LEU A 141 -15.80 10.11 14.59
C LEU A 141 -14.67 10.37 15.58
N TYR A 142 -13.61 11.03 15.10
CA TYR A 142 -12.48 11.52 15.87
C TYR A 142 -12.51 13.03 15.92
N LEU A 143 -12.32 13.58 17.12
CA LEU A 143 -12.35 15.03 17.39
C LEU A 143 -10.97 15.51 17.87
N GLU A 144 -10.77 16.83 17.75
CA GLU A 144 -9.51 17.51 18.07
C GLU A 144 -9.12 17.39 19.56
N ASP A 145 -10.11 17.27 20.45
CA ASP A 145 -9.91 17.07 21.89
C ASP A 145 -9.46 15.64 22.26
N GLY A 146 -9.26 14.77 21.26
CA GLY A 146 -8.92 13.36 21.43
C GLY A 146 -10.11 12.46 21.74
N SER A 147 -11.33 13.01 21.85
CA SER A 147 -12.53 12.21 22.04
C SER A 147 -12.89 11.44 20.76
N THR A 148 -13.47 10.25 20.96
CA THR A 148 -13.91 9.39 19.87
C THR A 148 -15.35 8.94 20.11
N ARG A 149 -16.14 8.87 19.03
CA ARG A 149 -17.54 8.44 19.08
C ARG A 149 -17.78 7.40 18.00
N ARG A 150 -18.49 6.33 18.33
CA ARG A 150 -18.75 5.22 17.41
C ARG A 150 -20.23 5.05 17.15
N THR A 151 -20.57 4.64 15.93
CA THR A 151 -21.94 4.23 15.64
C THR A 151 -22.30 2.93 16.33
N LYS A 152 -23.59 2.75 16.63
CA LYS A 152 -24.09 1.44 17.05
C LYS A 152 -23.89 0.41 15.94
N VAL A 153 -23.59 -0.83 16.32
CA VAL A 153 -23.55 -1.97 15.40
C VAL A 153 -24.96 -2.18 14.83
N PRO A 154 -25.12 -2.52 13.54
CA PRO A 154 -26.40 -2.90 12.98
C PRO A 154 -27.10 -3.99 13.83
N PRO A 155 -28.44 -4.00 13.89
CA PRO A 155 -29.18 -5.00 14.67
C PRO A 155 -28.96 -6.42 14.10
N ALA A 156 -29.13 -7.46 14.93
CA ALA A 156 -28.90 -8.86 14.55
C ALA A 156 -29.61 -9.28 13.23
N LYS A 157 -30.75 -8.66 12.91
CA LYS A 157 -31.48 -8.88 11.67
C LYS A 157 -30.66 -8.56 10.41
N TYR A 158 -29.79 -7.54 10.47
CA TYR A 158 -28.82 -7.24 9.41
C TYR A 158 -27.92 -8.44 9.15
N GLU A 159 -27.34 -9.02 10.20
CA GLU A 159 -26.43 -10.15 10.09
C GLU A 159 -27.14 -11.38 9.53
N ILE A 160 -28.40 -11.64 9.90
CA ILE A 160 -29.19 -12.74 9.34
C ILE A 160 -29.30 -12.59 7.81
N TYR A 161 -29.79 -11.46 7.31
CA TYR A 161 -29.93 -11.25 5.87
C TYR A 161 -28.57 -11.26 5.14
N LYS A 162 -27.55 -10.64 5.73
CA LYS A 162 -26.19 -10.69 5.18
C LYS A 162 -25.69 -12.12 5.07
N ASN A 163 -25.80 -12.91 6.13
CA ASN A 163 -25.29 -14.28 6.17
C ASN A 163 -26.06 -15.19 5.21
N LEU A 164 -27.37 -15.04 5.11
CA LEU A 164 -28.19 -15.76 4.13
C LEU A 164 -27.77 -15.44 2.69
N SER A 165 -27.47 -14.17 2.39
CA SER A 165 -26.96 -13.75 1.07
C SER A 165 -25.61 -14.38 0.73
N HIS A 166 -24.80 -14.72 1.73
CA HIS A 166 -23.49 -15.35 1.55
C HIS A 166 -23.53 -16.87 1.46
N MET A 167 -24.69 -17.53 1.56
CA MET A 167 -24.77 -19.00 1.50
C MET A 167 -24.14 -19.60 0.24
N PRO A 168 -24.37 -19.06 -0.98
CA PRO A 168 -23.70 -19.57 -2.17
C PRO A 168 -22.18 -19.42 -2.11
N LEU A 169 -21.68 -18.30 -1.58
CA LEU A 169 -20.24 -18.06 -1.44
C LEU A 169 -19.61 -19.01 -0.40
N CYS A 170 -20.31 -19.26 0.72
CA CYS A 170 -19.91 -20.23 1.73
C CYS A 170 -19.71 -21.61 1.09
N VAL A 171 -20.71 -22.10 0.36
CA VAL A 171 -20.66 -23.38 -0.34
C VAL A 171 -19.54 -23.41 -1.39
N TYR A 172 -19.46 -22.38 -2.25
CA TYR A 172 -18.41 -22.25 -3.26
C TYR A 172 -17.00 -22.36 -2.67
N SER A 173 -16.75 -21.69 -1.54
CA SER A 173 -15.44 -21.67 -0.89
C SER A 173 -14.99 -23.06 -0.40
N ILE A 174 -15.94 -23.97 -0.20
CA ILE A 174 -15.67 -25.35 0.21
C ILE A 174 -15.45 -26.25 -1.01
N ILE A 175 -16.33 -26.17 -2.01
CA ILE A 175 -16.38 -27.17 -3.10
C ILE A 175 -15.57 -26.80 -4.34
N SER A 176 -15.29 -25.50 -4.56
CA SER A 176 -14.62 -25.05 -5.80
C SER A 176 -13.26 -25.70 -6.08
N PRO A 177 -12.42 -26.06 -5.09
CA PRO A 177 -11.17 -26.78 -5.35
C PRO A 177 -11.37 -28.17 -5.98
N TYR A 178 -12.57 -28.74 -5.87
CA TYR A 178 -12.89 -30.10 -6.30
C TYR A 178 -13.58 -30.15 -7.67
N PHE A 179 -13.90 -29.01 -8.29
CA PHE A 179 -14.63 -28.97 -9.56
C PHE A 179 -13.97 -29.71 -10.73
N ALA A 180 -12.63 -29.75 -10.77
CA ALA A 180 -11.90 -30.51 -11.78
C ALA A 180 -11.87 -32.03 -11.51
N GLN A 181 -12.08 -32.44 -10.26
CA GLN A 181 -12.07 -33.83 -9.82
C GLN A 181 -13.21 -34.05 -8.82
N PRO A 182 -14.48 -34.08 -9.31
CA PRO A 182 -15.66 -33.92 -8.49
C PRO A 182 -15.89 -35.04 -7.48
N THR A 183 -15.25 -36.20 -7.64
CA THR A 183 -15.39 -37.39 -6.80
C THR A 183 -14.25 -37.56 -5.78
N VAL A 184 -13.27 -36.64 -5.75
CA VAL A 184 -12.19 -36.67 -4.76
C VAL A 184 -12.71 -36.19 -3.41
N SER A 185 -12.34 -36.90 -2.35
CA SER A 185 -12.72 -36.61 -0.97
C SER A 185 -12.00 -35.38 -0.38
N GLY A 186 -12.57 -34.79 0.66
CA GLY A 186 -11.98 -33.70 1.47
C GLY A 186 -12.91 -32.50 1.69
N TRP A 187 -14.12 -32.52 1.15
CA TRP A 187 -15.15 -31.48 1.31
C TRP A 187 -16.32 -31.92 2.19
N GLU A 188 -16.51 -33.22 2.36
CA GLU A 188 -17.67 -33.86 3.00
C GLU A 188 -17.86 -33.34 4.44
N ASP A 189 -16.81 -33.41 5.26
CA ASP A 189 -16.86 -32.96 6.66
C ASP A 189 -17.23 -31.46 6.76
N LYS A 190 -16.70 -30.64 5.85
CA LYS A 190 -16.98 -29.19 5.82
C LYS A 190 -18.44 -28.93 5.43
N LEU A 191 -18.96 -29.62 4.43
CA LEU A 191 -20.38 -29.50 4.06
C LEU A 191 -21.30 -30.05 5.16
N MET A 192 -20.93 -31.15 5.82
CA MET A 192 -21.67 -31.68 6.97
C MET A 192 -21.76 -30.66 8.11
N VAL A 193 -20.67 -29.95 8.42
CA VAL A 193 -20.69 -28.88 9.43
C VAL A 193 -21.68 -27.78 9.06
N VAL A 194 -21.68 -27.32 7.80
CA VAL A 194 -22.64 -26.30 7.33
C VAL A 194 -24.07 -26.82 7.38
N ASN A 195 -24.31 -28.04 6.88
CA ASN A 195 -25.61 -28.69 6.88
C ASN A 195 -26.18 -28.82 8.30
N ASN A 196 -25.36 -29.22 9.28
CA ASN A 196 -25.78 -29.31 10.68
C ASN A 196 -26.18 -27.95 11.26
N LYS A 197 -25.45 -26.88 10.93
CA LYS A 197 -25.81 -25.51 11.35
C LYS A 197 -27.14 -25.06 10.73
N ILE A 198 -27.38 -25.40 9.47
CA ILE A 198 -28.66 -25.13 8.80
C ILE A 198 -29.80 -25.91 9.47
N THR A 199 -29.60 -27.18 9.80
CA THR A 199 -30.59 -27.99 10.53
C THR A 199 -30.97 -27.36 11.87
N VAL A 200 -29.97 -26.91 12.65
CA VAL A 200 -30.22 -26.21 13.91
C VAL A 200 -31.03 -24.93 13.67
N ALA A 201 -30.63 -24.10 12.71
CA ALA A 201 -31.36 -22.87 12.39
C ALA A 201 -32.82 -23.14 12.00
N LEU A 202 -33.06 -24.12 11.11
CA LEU A 202 -34.41 -24.53 10.69
C LEU A 202 -35.26 -25.04 11.86
N SER A 203 -34.67 -25.76 12.82
CA SER A 203 -35.37 -26.25 14.01
C SER A 203 -35.79 -25.14 14.97
N THR A 204 -35.06 -24.02 14.98
CA THR A 204 -35.36 -22.86 15.83
C THR A 204 -36.33 -21.86 15.20
N LEU A 205 -36.53 -21.90 13.88
CA LEU A 205 -37.42 -20.97 13.17
C LEU A 205 -38.89 -21.29 13.45
N GLN A 206 -39.54 -20.46 14.27
CA GLN A 206 -41.00 -20.50 14.45
C GLN A 206 -41.68 -19.81 13.24
N THR A 207 -42.51 -20.54 12.49
CA THR A 207 -43.21 -20.04 11.28
C THR A 207 -44.38 -19.13 11.66
N GLN A 208 -44.07 -17.89 12.03
CA GLN A 208 -45.09 -16.90 12.42
C GLN A 208 -45.03 -15.61 11.59
N SER A 209 -43.97 -15.39 10.79
CA SER A 209 -43.81 -14.19 9.96
C SER A 209 -43.31 -14.51 8.55
N SER A 210 -43.63 -13.64 7.59
CA SER A 210 -43.11 -13.72 6.22
C SER A 210 -41.58 -13.64 6.16
N GLU A 211 -40.95 -13.00 7.14
CA GLU A 211 -39.49 -12.93 7.28
C GLU A 211 -38.89 -14.30 7.63
N HIS A 212 -39.50 -15.00 8.58
CA HIS A 212 -39.07 -16.34 8.96
C HIS A 212 -39.27 -17.33 7.81
N GLU A 213 -40.32 -17.15 7.00
CA GLU A 213 -40.54 -17.95 5.80
C GLU A 213 -39.45 -17.73 4.74
N HIS A 214 -39.01 -16.48 4.54
CA HIS A 214 -37.89 -16.17 3.67
C HIS A 214 -36.58 -16.81 4.15
N TYR A 215 -36.30 -16.75 5.46
CA TYR A 215 -35.13 -17.41 6.05
C TYR A 215 -35.18 -18.93 5.82
N ARG A 216 -36.33 -19.54 6.14
CA ARG A 216 -36.58 -20.97 5.97
C ARG A 216 -36.34 -21.38 4.52
N THR A 217 -36.89 -20.64 3.57
CA THR A 217 -36.76 -20.93 2.13
C THR A 217 -35.28 -20.99 1.71
N MET A 218 -34.49 -19.97 2.02
CA MET A 218 -33.06 -19.94 1.65
C MET A 218 -32.24 -21.07 2.30
N LEU A 219 -32.54 -21.37 3.57
CA LEU A 219 -31.92 -22.46 4.30
C LEU A 219 -32.24 -23.81 3.67
N ILE A 220 -33.50 -24.06 3.28
CA ILE A 220 -33.92 -25.30 2.61
C ILE A 220 -33.22 -25.47 1.26
N TYR A 221 -33.23 -24.45 0.39
CA TYR A 221 -32.53 -24.52 -0.91
C TYR A 221 -31.05 -24.91 -0.75
N THR A 222 -30.39 -24.32 0.25
CA THR A 222 -28.98 -24.63 0.54
C THR A 222 -28.84 -26.04 1.08
N GLN A 223 -29.67 -26.43 2.05
CA GLN A 223 -29.64 -27.76 2.66
C GLN A 223 -29.84 -28.88 1.62
N GLU A 224 -30.80 -28.72 0.72
CA GLU A 224 -31.07 -29.68 -0.35
C GLU A 224 -29.87 -29.87 -1.28
N TYR A 225 -29.18 -28.78 -1.64
CA TYR A 225 -27.95 -28.87 -2.43
C TYR A 225 -26.85 -29.62 -1.69
N LEU A 226 -26.63 -29.29 -0.40
CA LEU A 226 -25.62 -29.96 0.43
C LEU A 226 -25.90 -31.47 0.56
N GLN A 227 -27.16 -31.84 0.82
CA GLN A 227 -27.57 -33.23 0.95
C GLN A 227 -27.38 -34.01 -0.35
N ARG A 228 -27.69 -33.40 -1.51
CA ARG A 228 -27.40 -34.02 -2.81
C ARG A 228 -25.92 -34.30 -2.99
N CYS A 229 -25.05 -33.31 -2.75
CA CYS A 229 -23.60 -33.50 -2.85
C CYS A 229 -23.13 -34.66 -1.95
N LEU A 230 -23.56 -34.67 -0.68
CA LEU A 230 -23.19 -35.71 0.29
C LEU A 230 -23.69 -37.11 -0.09
N ASN A 231 -24.90 -37.21 -0.64
CA ASN A 231 -25.48 -38.49 -1.07
C ASN A 231 -24.79 -39.03 -2.34
N ASP A 232 -24.56 -38.15 -3.32
CA ASP A 232 -23.95 -38.49 -4.61
C ASP A 232 -22.43 -38.67 -4.48
N LYS A 233 -21.85 -38.27 -3.35
CA LYS A 233 -20.40 -38.22 -3.07
C LYS A 233 -19.63 -37.52 -4.19
N SER A 234 -20.22 -36.45 -4.72
CA SER A 234 -19.63 -35.66 -5.79
C SER A 234 -20.08 -34.21 -5.77
N VAL A 235 -19.25 -33.31 -6.33
CA VAL A 235 -19.52 -31.87 -6.43
C VAL A 235 -19.27 -31.35 -7.85
N HIS A 236 -20.34 -31.21 -8.63
CA HIS A 236 -20.26 -30.75 -10.02
C HIS A 236 -20.56 -29.25 -10.16
N VAL A 237 -19.79 -28.56 -11.02
CA VAL A 237 -19.98 -27.13 -11.35
C VAL A 237 -21.41 -26.84 -11.81
N HIS A 238 -21.94 -27.68 -12.68
CA HIS A 238 -23.27 -27.50 -13.25
C HIS A 238 -24.38 -27.57 -12.19
N ASP A 239 -24.27 -28.46 -11.22
CA ASP A 239 -25.27 -28.58 -10.15
C ASP A 239 -25.14 -27.43 -9.15
N PHE A 240 -23.91 -26.95 -8.91
CA PHE A 240 -23.69 -25.72 -8.14
C PHE A 240 -24.34 -24.51 -8.83
N GLN A 241 -24.17 -24.36 -10.15
CA GLN A 241 -24.79 -23.27 -10.91
C GLN A 241 -26.32 -23.32 -10.85
N LYS A 242 -26.93 -24.51 -10.96
CA LYS A 242 -28.38 -24.67 -10.77
C LYS A 242 -28.83 -24.24 -9.39
N TYR A 243 -28.13 -24.67 -8.34
CA TYR A 243 -28.39 -24.22 -6.98
C TYR A 243 -28.32 -22.69 -6.86
N CYS A 244 -27.27 -22.07 -7.41
CA CYS A 244 -27.13 -20.61 -7.42
C CYS A 244 -28.29 -19.92 -8.14
N GLN A 245 -28.73 -20.43 -9.29
CA GLN A 245 -29.86 -19.88 -10.04
C GLN A 245 -31.16 -19.97 -9.24
N SER A 246 -31.41 -21.10 -8.55
CA SER A 246 -32.61 -21.29 -7.74
C SER A 246 -32.67 -20.35 -6.53
N ILE A 247 -31.54 -20.12 -5.86
CA ILE A 247 -31.50 -19.29 -4.65
C ILE A 247 -31.35 -17.79 -4.94
N LEU A 248 -30.92 -17.40 -6.14
CA LEU A 248 -30.59 -16.02 -6.50
C LEU A 248 -31.73 -15.01 -6.22
N PRO A 249 -33.01 -15.26 -6.56
CA PRO A 249 -34.09 -14.31 -6.24
C PRO A 249 -34.18 -14.00 -4.74
N HIS A 250 -33.94 -15.00 -3.89
CA HIS A 250 -33.96 -14.83 -2.44
C HIS A 250 -32.70 -14.12 -1.92
N VAL A 251 -31.54 -14.35 -2.55
CA VAL A 251 -30.30 -13.61 -2.27
C VAL A 251 -30.51 -12.12 -2.54
N ILE A 252 -31.12 -11.75 -3.67
CA ILE A 252 -31.41 -10.35 -4.02
C ILE A 252 -32.28 -9.68 -2.96
N VAL A 253 -33.34 -10.35 -2.51
CA VAL A 253 -34.21 -9.84 -1.43
C VAL A 253 -33.42 -9.64 -0.13
N SER A 254 -32.60 -10.62 0.25
CA SER A 254 -31.76 -10.52 1.45
C SER A 254 -30.74 -9.38 1.36
N MET A 255 -30.09 -9.19 0.21
CA MET A 255 -29.16 -8.08 -0.02
C MET A 255 -29.86 -6.73 0.13
N ALA A 256 -31.05 -6.57 -0.46
CA ALA A 256 -31.83 -5.34 -0.37
C ALA A 256 -32.24 -5.03 1.08
N ARG A 257 -32.72 -6.03 1.83
CA ARG A 257 -33.10 -5.87 3.25
C ARG A 257 -31.89 -5.58 4.14
N ALA A 258 -30.76 -6.24 3.91
CA ALA A 258 -29.53 -5.94 4.64
C ALA A 258 -29.08 -4.49 4.39
N ALA A 259 -29.09 -4.03 3.14
CA ALA A 259 -28.73 -2.66 2.80
C ALA A 259 -29.69 -1.64 3.45
N GLU A 260 -31.01 -1.88 3.40
CA GLU A 260 -32.02 -1.04 4.05
C GLU A 260 -31.76 -0.91 5.55
N ILE A 261 -31.59 -2.04 6.26
CA ILE A 261 -31.33 -2.05 7.70
C ILE A 261 -30.04 -1.31 8.03
N GLN A 262 -28.98 -1.49 7.23
CA GLN A 262 -27.70 -0.83 7.43
C GLN A 262 -27.82 0.69 7.32
N VAL A 263 -28.54 1.19 6.32
CA VAL A 263 -28.79 2.63 6.14
C VAL A 263 -29.64 3.16 7.28
N VAL A 264 -30.77 2.52 7.59
CA VAL A 264 -31.69 2.95 8.67
C VAL A 264 -31.00 2.98 10.02
N SER A 265 -30.08 2.04 10.28
CA SER A 265 -29.36 1.95 11.56
C SER A 265 -28.29 3.04 11.70
N ALA A 266 -27.57 3.35 10.62
CA ALA A 266 -26.47 4.32 10.66
C ALA A 266 -26.95 5.78 10.56
N LYS A 267 -27.99 6.02 9.75
CA LYS A 267 -28.42 7.36 9.35
C LYS A 267 -28.69 8.31 10.53
N PRO A 268 -29.49 7.96 11.57
CA PRO A 268 -29.83 8.91 12.64
C PRO A 268 -28.61 9.44 13.38
N GLN A 269 -27.60 8.59 13.58
CA GLN A 269 -26.40 8.99 14.30
C GLN A 269 -25.45 9.82 13.43
N LEU A 270 -25.35 9.51 12.14
CA LEU A 270 -24.59 10.33 11.19
C LEU A 270 -25.23 11.71 11.02
N GLU A 271 -26.56 11.81 10.97
CA GLU A 271 -27.30 13.07 10.93
C GLU A 271 -27.11 13.87 12.23
N ALA A 272 -27.16 13.22 13.39
CA ALA A 272 -26.87 13.88 14.67
C ALA A 272 -25.45 14.47 14.70
N TRP A 273 -24.43 13.68 14.32
CA TRP A 273 -23.05 14.17 14.22
C TRP A 273 -22.92 15.31 13.22
N LYS A 274 -23.57 15.22 12.06
CA LYS A 274 -23.61 16.32 11.09
C LYS A 274 -24.17 17.59 11.71
N SER A 275 -25.35 17.53 12.33
CA SER A 275 -25.98 18.71 12.94
C SER A 275 -25.14 19.32 14.06
N GLU A 276 -24.50 18.49 14.89
CA GLU A 276 -23.57 18.97 15.93
C GLU A 276 -22.34 19.67 15.34
N LEU A 277 -21.72 19.06 14.33
CA LEU A 277 -20.55 19.63 13.66
C LEU A 277 -20.90 20.88 12.84
N GLU A 278 -22.10 20.95 12.27
CA GLU A 278 -22.61 22.15 11.60
C GLU A 278 -22.83 23.30 12.60
N ALA A 279 -23.38 23.01 13.79
CA ALA A 279 -23.53 24.01 14.85
C ALA A 279 -22.18 24.57 15.34
N MET A 280 -21.11 23.78 15.22
CA MET A 280 -19.73 24.18 15.51
C MET A 280 -19.02 24.82 14.30
N GLY A 281 -19.63 24.87 13.12
CA GLY A 281 -19.01 25.33 11.88
C GLY A 281 -17.87 24.43 11.38
N LYS A 282 -17.89 23.13 11.72
CA LYS A 282 -16.83 22.15 11.43
C LYS A 282 -17.20 21.07 10.42
N TRP A 283 -18.47 20.95 10.05
CA TRP A 283 -18.92 19.89 9.12
C TRP A 283 -18.27 20.01 7.73
N THR A 284 -18.09 21.24 7.22
CA THR A 284 -17.44 21.50 5.92
C THR A 284 -15.96 21.13 5.90
N ASP A 285 -15.33 21.05 7.07
CA ASP A 285 -13.91 20.70 7.25
C ASP A 285 -13.74 19.20 7.58
N THR A 286 -14.85 18.46 7.69
CA THR A 286 -14.81 17.06 8.13
C THR A 286 -14.34 16.14 7.00
N TYR A 287 -13.26 15.40 7.26
CA TYR A 287 -12.78 14.36 6.36
C TYR A 287 -13.41 13.00 6.66
N VAL A 288 -13.58 12.19 5.62
CA VAL A 288 -14.05 10.81 5.73
C VAL A 288 -13.07 9.88 5.03
N ILE A 289 -12.63 8.84 5.74
CA ILE A 289 -11.78 7.79 5.20
C ILE A 289 -12.60 6.51 5.14
N ILE A 290 -12.62 5.87 3.96
CA ILE A 290 -13.32 4.62 3.73
C ILE A 290 -12.30 3.56 3.31
N PRO A 291 -11.76 2.78 4.26
CA PRO A 291 -11.01 1.57 3.93
C PRO A 291 -11.94 0.61 3.18
N THR A 292 -11.51 0.16 1.99
CA THR A 292 -12.30 -0.71 1.12
C THR A 292 -11.40 -1.68 0.38
N VAL A 293 -11.93 -2.74 -0.23
CA VAL A 293 -11.17 -3.58 -1.17
C VAL A 293 -11.63 -3.32 -2.60
N TRP A 294 -10.76 -3.58 -3.58
CA TRP A 294 -10.99 -3.29 -5.01
C TRP A 294 -12.39 -3.69 -5.52
N PRO A 295 -12.91 -4.92 -5.26
CA PRO A 295 -14.21 -5.35 -5.80
C PRO A 295 -15.40 -4.48 -5.36
N VAL A 296 -15.27 -3.72 -4.27
CA VAL A 296 -16.35 -2.91 -3.69
C VAL A 296 -15.99 -1.43 -3.57
N GLY A 297 -15.01 -0.97 -4.36
CA GLY A 297 -14.52 0.41 -4.34
C GLY A 297 -15.43 1.44 -5.02
N HIS A 298 -15.99 1.14 -6.19
CA HIS A 298 -16.71 2.15 -7.00
C HIS A 298 -18.14 2.48 -6.52
N ASP A 299 -18.84 1.51 -5.93
CA ASP A 299 -20.25 1.64 -5.52
C ASP A 299 -20.44 1.32 -4.04
N ASN A 300 -19.50 1.77 -3.23
CA ASN A 300 -19.46 1.42 -1.83
C ASN A 300 -20.66 2.02 -1.06
N PRO A 301 -21.41 1.23 -0.26
CA PRO A 301 -22.55 1.73 0.50
C PRO A 301 -22.19 2.90 1.45
N ARG A 302 -20.98 2.91 2.03
CA ARG A 302 -20.51 3.99 2.91
C ARG A 302 -20.25 5.26 2.12
N GLN A 303 -19.67 5.14 0.94
CA GLN A 303 -19.47 6.25 0.03
C GLN A 303 -20.82 6.86 -0.37
N LYS A 304 -21.79 6.03 -0.78
CA LYS A 304 -23.14 6.49 -1.16
C LYS A 304 -23.85 7.20 0.00
N LEU A 305 -23.67 6.75 1.25
CA LEU A 305 -24.19 7.44 2.43
C LEU A 305 -23.62 8.86 2.55
N PHE A 306 -22.30 9.02 2.48
CA PHE A 306 -21.68 10.35 2.58
C PHE A 306 -21.97 11.25 1.38
N GLN A 307 -22.19 10.67 0.19
CA GLN A 307 -22.64 11.41 -0.97
C GLN A 307 -24.00 12.09 -0.75
N GLN A 308 -24.87 11.50 0.08
CA GLN A 308 -26.16 12.10 0.45
C GLN A 308 -26.03 13.11 1.61
N LEU A 309 -25.04 12.96 2.48
CA LEU A 309 -24.88 13.79 3.68
C LEU A 309 -24.07 15.06 3.44
N MET A 310 -23.08 15.01 2.54
CA MET A 310 -22.15 16.10 2.25
C MET A 310 -22.56 16.86 0.99
N ALA A 311 -22.23 18.15 0.91
CA ALA A 311 -22.33 18.88 -0.34
C ALA A 311 -21.37 18.27 -1.39
N LYS A 312 -21.73 18.35 -2.67
CA LYS A 312 -21.04 17.65 -3.76
C LYS A 312 -19.54 18.03 -3.83
N GLU A 313 -19.24 19.28 -3.59
CA GLU A 313 -17.91 19.88 -3.67
C GLU A 313 -17.01 19.38 -2.54
N HIS A 314 -17.58 19.26 -1.33
CA HIS A 314 -16.90 18.69 -0.18
C HIS A 314 -16.73 17.19 -0.32
N PHE A 315 -17.76 16.47 -0.79
CA PHE A 315 -17.69 15.03 -1.00
C PHE A 315 -16.49 14.64 -1.90
N GLN A 316 -16.30 15.34 -3.02
CA GLN A 316 -15.22 15.08 -3.98
C GLN A 316 -13.80 15.29 -3.41
N THR A 317 -13.67 16.07 -2.33
CA THR A 317 -12.38 16.47 -1.78
C THR A 317 -12.10 15.85 -0.42
N HIS A 318 -13.13 15.57 0.36
CA HIS A 318 -13.04 15.15 1.77
C HIS A 318 -13.38 13.68 2.00
N VAL A 319 -14.04 13.00 1.05
CA VAL A 319 -14.25 11.55 1.11
C VAL A 319 -13.13 10.84 0.35
N ILE A 320 -12.29 10.13 1.09
CA ILE A 320 -11.12 9.42 0.58
C ILE A 320 -11.37 7.92 0.72
N MET A 321 -11.29 7.19 -0.39
CA MET A 321 -11.41 5.74 -0.43
C MET A 321 -10.05 5.13 -0.74
N SER A 322 -9.70 4.03 -0.06
CA SER A 322 -8.42 3.37 -0.28
C SER A 322 -8.42 1.94 0.24
N GLU A 323 -7.60 1.09 -0.38
CA GLU A 323 -7.33 -0.27 0.09
C GLU A 323 -6.25 -0.34 1.17
N MET A 324 -5.54 0.77 1.41
CA MET A 324 -4.26 0.77 2.10
C MET A 324 -4.22 1.49 3.46
N PRO A 325 -5.32 1.77 4.16
CA PRO A 325 -5.25 1.79 5.60
C PRO A 325 -5.81 0.50 6.20
N ARG A 326 -4.94 -0.26 6.88
CA ARG A 326 -5.29 -1.49 7.60
C ARG A 326 -5.71 -1.22 9.04
N ASP A 327 -5.33 -0.05 9.56
CA ASP A 327 -5.67 0.42 10.90
C ASP A 327 -5.91 1.95 10.93
N ILE A 328 -6.11 2.47 12.13
CA ILE A 328 -6.41 3.88 12.39
C ILE A 328 -5.18 4.76 12.09
N ASP A 329 -3.98 4.32 12.45
CA ASP A 329 -2.75 5.09 12.24
C ASP A 329 -2.46 5.23 10.74
N GLU A 330 -2.59 4.15 9.97
CA GLU A 330 -2.46 4.16 8.52
C GLU A 330 -3.57 5.00 7.86
N SER A 331 -4.77 5.05 8.45
CA SER A 331 -5.85 5.93 7.97
C SER A 331 -5.43 7.40 8.09
N PHE A 332 -4.91 7.82 9.25
CA PHE A 332 -4.42 9.18 9.42
C PHE A 332 -3.18 9.47 8.57
N ASP A 333 -2.28 8.49 8.36
CA ASP A 333 -1.16 8.65 7.43
C ASP A 333 -1.65 8.84 5.99
N LEU A 334 -2.66 8.09 5.54
CA LEU A 334 -3.28 8.30 4.23
C LEU A 334 -3.87 9.71 4.11
N LEU A 335 -4.61 10.16 5.12
CA LEU A 335 -5.18 11.50 5.13
C LEU A 335 -4.09 12.58 5.10
N GLY A 336 -3.05 12.40 5.91
CA GLY A 336 -1.88 13.28 5.94
C GLY A 336 -1.16 13.34 4.60
N ARG A 337 -1.07 12.22 3.90
CA ARG A 337 -0.54 12.17 2.55
C ARG A 337 -1.42 12.93 1.57
N VAL A 338 -2.71 12.62 1.48
CA VAL A 338 -3.62 13.26 0.52
C VAL A 338 -3.71 14.77 0.75
N VAL A 339 -3.86 15.22 2.00
CA VAL A 339 -4.00 16.64 2.32
C VAL A 339 -2.66 17.37 2.31
N GLY A 340 -1.60 16.74 2.85
CA GLY A 340 -0.25 17.28 2.81
C GLY A 340 0.26 17.45 1.39
N ASP A 341 0.06 16.45 0.53
CA ASP A 341 0.47 16.50 -0.87
C ASP A 341 -0.30 17.57 -1.65
N ARG A 342 -1.59 17.80 -1.38
CA ARG A 342 -2.35 18.92 -1.96
C ARG A 342 -1.70 20.27 -1.67
N VAL A 343 -1.27 20.50 -0.43
CA VAL A 343 -0.61 21.74 -0.02
C VAL A 343 0.78 21.83 -0.64
N ALA A 344 1.59 20.77 -0.50
CA ALA A 344 2.94 20.71 -1.03
C ALA A 344 2.96 20.93 -2.55
N ALA A 345 2.08 20.28 -3.30
CA ALA A 345 2.01 20.41 -4.75
C ALA A 345 1.67 21.84 -5.17
N ARG A 346 0.74 22.52 -4.49
CA ARG A 346 0.42 23.93 -4.77
C ARG A 346 1.59 24.86 -4.49
N LEU A 347 2.36 24.60 -3.43
CA LEU A 347 3.53 25.41 -3.07
C LEU A 347 4.71 25.18 -4.02
N ILE A 348 4.91 23.94 -4.49
CA ILE A 348 6.02 23.56 -5.37
C ILE A 348 5.75 23.95 -6.82
N PHE A 349 4.55 23.66 -7.32
CA PHE A 349 4.21 23.83 -8.74
C PHE A 349 3.43 25.11 -9.05
N GLY A 350 2.74 25.68 -8.07
CA GLY A 350 1.76 26.75 -8.31
C GLY A 350 0.50 26.25 -9.04
N CYS A 351 -0.38 27.19 -9.39
CA CYS A 351 -1.65 26.89 -10.07
C CYS A 351 -1.90 27.76 -11.33
N GLU A 352 -0.93 28.60 -11.72
CA GLU A 352 -1.11 29.60 -12.78
C GLU A 352 -1.30 28.96 -14.16
N THR A 353 -0.57 27.88 -14.42
CA THR A 353 -0.52 27.23 -15.73
C THR A 353 -1.33 25.93 -15.74
N ALA A 354 -1.80 25.51 -16.91
CA ALA A 354 -2.51 24.24 -17.05
C ALA A 354 -1.62 23.05 -16.67
N GLY A 355 -0.32 23.11 -17.00
CA GLY A 355 0.66 22.10 -16.61
C GLY A 355 0.85 22.02 -15.10
N ALA A 356 0.99 23.18 -14.43
CA ALA A 356 1.09 23.25 -12.98
C ALA A 356 -0.16 22.68 -12.29
N ARG A 357 -1.37 23.05 -12.75
CA ARG A 357 -2.62 22.47 -12.25
C ARG A 357 -2.69 20.95 -12.46
N SER A 358 -2.20 20.45 -13.58
CA SER A 358 -2.12 19.01 -13.85
C SER A 358 -1.22 18.28 -12.83
N MET A 359 -0.05 18.84 -12.51
CA MET A 359 0.86 18.28 -11.50
C MET A 359 0.27 18.34 -10.08
N VAL A 360 -0.42 19.43 -9.74
CA VAL A 360 -1.18 19.54 -8.48
C VAL A 360 -2.25 18.46 -8.38
N CYS A 361 -3.02 18.26 -9.45
CA CYS A 361 -4.04 17.21 -9.50
C CYS A 361 -3.42 15.82 -9.35
N ALA A 362 -2.29 15.53 -9.99
CA ALA A 362 -1.64 14.23 -9.89
C ALA A 362 -1.26 13.87 -8.44
N LEU A 363 -0.68 14.80 -7.69
CA LEU A 363 -0.38 14.56 -6.27
C LEU A 363 -1.61 14.61 -5.33
N SER A 364 -2.79 14.93 -5.85
CA SER A 364 -4.03 15.09 -5.08
C SER A 364 -5.11 14.07 -5.43
N THR A 365 -4.84 13.17 -6.38
CA THR A 365 -5.78 12.19 -6.96
C THR A 365 -5.07 10.86 -7.19
N GLU A 366 -5.75 9.90 -7.80
CA GLU A 366 -5.18 8.58 -8.14
C GLU A 366 -4.20 8.62 -9.33
N ARG A 367 -4.04 9.76 -9.99
CA ARG A 367 -3.17 9.90 -11.16
C ARG A 367 -1.72 10.10 -10.74
N ASP A 368 -0.81 9.25 -11.20
CA ASP A 368 0.62 9.42 -10.91
C ASP A 368 1.22 10.69 -11.56
N LEU A 369 2.12 11.37 -10.83
CA LEU A 369 2.79 12.60 -11.27
C LEU A 369 3.59 12.43 -12.57
N ILE A 370 4.22 11.27 -12.76
CA ILE A 370 5.04 10.98 -13.94
C ILE A 370 4.26 10.27 -15.04
N SER A 371 2.94 10.07 -14.90
CA SER A 371 2.11 9.31 -15.85
C SER A 371 2.30 9.77 -17.29
N ASP A 372 2.22 11.08 -17.57
CA ASP A 372 2.39 11.63 -18.92
C ASP A 372 3.81 11.43 -19.45
N ALA A 373 4.82 11.69 -18.62
CA ALA A 373 6.22 11.52 -19.01
C ALA A 373 6.56 10.04 -19.27
N CYS A 374 5.93 9.13 -18.51
CA CYS A 374 6.05 7.69 -18.70
C CYS A 374 5.42 7.27 -20.03
N GLN A 375 4.23 7.76 -20.34
CA GLN A 375 3.55 7.50 -21.61
C GLN A 375 4.38 8.00 -22.80
N ASP A 376 4.88 9.25 -22.75
CA ASP A 376 5.77 9.81 -23.77
C ASP A 376 7.03 8.93 -23.98
N ALA A 377 7.62 8.45 -22.89
CA ALA A 377 8.80 7.59 -22.93
C ALA A 377 8.50 6.20 -23.53
N ILE A 378 7.35 5.61 -23.20
CA ILE A 378 6.87 4.35 -23.77
C ILE A 378 6.71 4.51 -25.27
N GLU A 379 5.97 5.53 -25.73
CA GLU A 379 5.77 5.79 -27.17
C GLU A 379 7.11 5.94 -27.90
N LYS A 380 8.03 6.72 -27.34
CA LYS A 380 9.37 6.90 -27.95
C LYS A 380 10.14 5.58 -28.08
N VAL A 381 10.13 4.74 -27.05
CA VAL A 381 10.88 3.47 -27.03
C VAL A 381 10.25 2.44 -27.96
N PHE A 382 8.92 2.34 -27.99
CA PHE A 382 8.20 1.32 -28.76
C PHE A 382 7.99 1.69 -30.23
N GLU A 383 7.96 2.98 -30.60
CA GLU A 383 7.77 3.41 -31.99
C GLU A 383 9.07 3.43 -32.82
N ASN A 384 10.23 3.05 -32.25
CA ASN A 384 11.54 3.12 -32.93
C ASN A 384 11.78 4.47 -33.63
N LYS A 385 11.27 5.57 -33.06
CA LYS A 385 11.68 6.92 -33.45
C LYS A 385 13.13 7.09 -33.02
N GLU A 386 14.05 6.66 -33.87
CA GLU A 386 15.48 6.83 -33.68
C GLU A 386 15.75 8.28 -33.30
N ASN A 387 16.60 8.45 -32.28
CA ASN A 387 17.21 9.72 -31.95
C ASN A 387 17.95 10.20 -33.21
N THR A 388 17.29 11.01 -34.04
CA THR A 388 18.00 12.00 -34.84
C THR A 388 18.62 12.93 -33.81
N GLY A 389 19.89 12.65 -33.51
CA GLY A 389 20.69 13.44 -32.58
C GLY A 389 20.52 14.92 -32.91
N THR A 390 20.58 15.76 -31.87
CA THR A 390 20.29 17.19 -31.90
C THR A 390 18.82 17.59 -32.04
N ASN A 391 18.03 17.30 -31.00
CA ASN A 391 17.35 18.34 -30.24
C ASN A 391 16.69 17.69 -29.02
N VAL A 392 17.05 18.14 -27.81
CA VAL A 392 16.14 18.02 -26.66
C VAL A 392 15.01 19.01 -26.94
N MET A 393 14.17 18.71 -27.93
CA MET A 393 12.87 19.36 -28.03
C MET A 393 12.12 18.92 -26.78
N LEU A 394 11.84 19.90 -25.93
CA LEU A 394 10.86 19.75 -24.86
C LEU A 394 9.64 19.02 -25.48
N THR A 395 9.20 17.91 -24.88
CA THR A 395 8.00 17.20 -25.37
C THR A 395 6.81 18.17 -25.39
N ALA A 396 5.74 17.88 -26.14
CA ALA A 396 4.54 18.75 -26.12
C ALA A 396 4.00 18.98 -24.69
N SER A 397 4.28 18.04 -23.78
CA SER A 397 4.02 18.07 -22.34
C SER A 397 4.94 19.07 -21.63
N GLN A 398 6.24 19.05 -21.94
CA GLN A 398 7.23 19.99 -21.41
C GLN A 398 7.12 21.42 -22.01
N LEU A 399 6.74 21.55 -23.28
CA LEU A 399 6.42 22.83 -23.93
C LEU A 399 5.17 23.46 -23.34
N ARG A 400 4.15 22.67 -22.99
CA ARG A 400 2.97 23.14 -22.24
C ARG A 400 3.32 23.64 -20.82
N LEU A 401 4.36 23.07 -20.22
CA LEU A 401 4.92 23.49 -18.94
C LEU A 401 5.68 24.84 -19.06
N TYR A 402 6.46 25.02 -20.13
CA TYR A 402 7.21 26.26 -20.40
C TYR A 402 6.36 27.42 -20.94
N ALA A 403 5.34 27.14 -21.75
CA ALA A 403 4.46 28.16 -22.34
C ALA A 403 3.63 28.96 -21.31
N GLY A 404 3.60 28.53 -20.05
CA GLY A 404 2.92 29.25 -18.99
C GLY A 404 3.71 30.39 -18.34
N GLN A 405 4.99 30.60 -18.71
CA GLN A 405 5.82 31.72 -18.23
C GLN A 405 6.17 32.74 -19.32
N ALA A 406 5.84 32.45 -20.58
CA ALA A 406 6.19 33.29 -21.72
C ALA A 406 4.98 34.12 -22.17
N THR A 407 5.18 35.40 -22.45
CA THR A 407 4.16 36.25 -23.09
C THR A 407 3.83 35.70 -24.48
N SER A 408 2.61 35.95 -24.98
CA SER A 408 2.17 35.49 -26.32
C SER A 408 3.21 35.78 -27.44
N LYS A 409 3.93 36.91 -27.33
CA LYS A 409 5.01 37.29 -28.26
C LYS A 409 6.27 36.42 -28.16
N GLU A 410 6.60 35.91 -26.99
CA GLU A 410 7.77 35.03 -26.79
C GLU A 410 7.47 33.62 -27.29
N ILE A 411 6.22 33.16 -27.14
CA ILE A 411 5.73 31.91 -27.73
C ILE A 411 5.73 32.02 -29.26
N GLU A 412 5.22 33.12 -29.82
CA GLU A 412 5.22 33.37 -31.26
C GLU A 412 6.65 33.42 -31.81
N LYS A 413 7.59 34.05 -31.10
CA LYS A 413 9.01 34.10 -31.47
C LYS A 413 9.69 32.73 -31.40
N ALA A 414 9.38 31.91 -30.39
CA ALA A 414 9.90 30.56 -30.27
C ALA A 414 9.34 29.62 -31.35
N LEU A 415 8.05 29.73 -31.67
CA LEU A 415 7.41 28.98 -32.75
C LEU A 415 7.95 29.40 -34.12
N LEU A 416 8.15 30.70 -34.37
CA LEU A 416 8.78 31.20 -35.59
C LEU A 416 10.25 30.76 -35.72
N HIS A 417 11.01 30.76 -34.62
CA HIS A 417 12.38 30.24 -34.62
C HIS A 417 12.42 28.73 -34.89
N THR A 418 11.46 27.98 -34.34
CA THR A 418 11.35 26.53 -34.58
C THR A 418 10.95 26.21 -36.02
N ALA A 419 9.98 26.96 -36.57
CA ALA A 419 9.59 26.86 -37.97
C ALA A 419 10.73 27.23 -38.93
N ALA A 420 11.53 28.24 -38.60
CA ALA A 420 12.71 28.62 -39.37
C ALA A 420 13.81 27.55 -39.34
N LEU A 421 13.99 26.84 -38.22
CA LEU A 421 14.93 25.72 -38.13
C LEU A 421 14.47 24.52 -38.97
N LEU A 422 13.17 24.22 -38.98
CA LEU A 422 12.58 23.16 -39.80
C LEU A 422 12.69 23.46 -41.31
N ASP A 423 12.45 24.70 -41.73
CA ASP A 423 12.58 25.14 -43.14
C ASP A 423 14.06 25.13 -43.61
N VAL A 424 15.01 25.38 -42.71
CA VAL A 424 16.46 25.25 -43.00
C VAL A 424 16.89 23.79 -43.16
N GLU A 425 16.31 22.86 -42.40
CA GLU A 425 16.59 21.42 -42.57
C GLU A 425 15.95 20.83 -43.84
N GLU A 426 14.75 21.28 -44.20
CA GLU A 426 14.07 20.84 -45.42
C GLU A 426 14.82 21.32 -46.68
N LYS A 427 15.36 22.56 -46.65
CA LYS A 427 16.26 23.07 -47.69
C LYS A 427 17.62 22.37 -47.75
N LYS A 428 18.16 21.90 -46.62
CA LYS A 428 19.39 21.09 -46.58
C LYS A 428 19.19 19.68 -47.17
N LYS A 429 18.01 19.08 -46.97
CA LYS A 429 17.66 17.80 -47.62
C LYS A 429 17.54 17.95 -49.14
N ASN A 430 16.82 18.98 -49.61
CA ASN A 430 16.63 19.20 -51.04
C ASN A 430 17.93 19.57 -51.80
N THR A 431 18.90 20.20 -51.13
CA THR A 431 20.22 20.49 -51.73
C THR A 431 21.21 19.32 -51.68
N SER A 432 20.93 18.27 -50.89
CA SER A 432 21.73 17.05 -50.87
C SER A 432 21.34 16.06 -51.97
N ASP A 433 20.08 16.09 -52.44
CA ASP A 433 19.61 15.22 -53.53
C ASP A 433 20.04 15.73 -54.93
N GLU A 434 20.21 17.04 -55.11
CA GLU A 434 20.70 17.62 -56.39
C GLU A 434 22.20 17.40 -56.66
N LYS A 435 22.99 16.96 -55.68
CA LYS A 435 24.42 16.63 -55.88
C LYS A 435 24.69 15.17 -56.29
N SER A 436 23.64 14.39 -56.58
CA SER A 436 23.77 12.99 -57.04
C SER A 436 23.61 12.79 -58.56
N PHE A 437 23.44 13.88 -59.33
CA PHE A 437 23.49 13.85 -60.80
C PHE A 437 24.50 14.87 -61.30
N TYR A 438 25.80 14.53 -61.26
CA TYR A 438 26.84 14.76 -62.28
C TYR A 438 28.15 14.14 -61.82
#